data_AF-A0A5P9F1P1-F1
#
_entry.id   AF-A0A5P9F1P1-F1
#
_cell.length_a   1.000
_cell.length_b   1.000
_cell.length_c   1.000
_cell.angle_alpha   90.00
_cell.angle_beta   90.00
_cell.angle_gamma   90.00
#
_symmetry.space_group_name_H-M   'P 1'
#
loop_
_entity.id
_entity.type
_entity.pdbx_description
1 polymer ?
#
loop_
_entity_poly.entity_id
_entity_poly.type
_entity_poly.pdbx_seq_one_letter_code
_entity_poly.pdbx_strand_id
1 'polypeptide(L)'
;MMDSDLGATEGCSERLNYLLDEAGFPPEGAGRSAEFSRRFGVSKANTTRWLSQNILPRDLREMDKIAEALGSDAMWWAYAIDRNTPAADAPPPKTVKDFVLAGQCVNEVICYLDDTLSGDIDIDLDDEILTRSYSELYADAKKNKGKISKELVARAAVRVLIEIHRRSSRSY
;
A
#
# COMPACT_ATOMS: atom_id res chain seq x y z
N MET A 1 14.05 -23.25 3.67
CA MET A 1 13.48 -22.63 4.87
C MET A 1 12.81 -21.36 4.36
N MET A 2 11.49 -21.40 4.17
CA MET A 2 10.75 -20.30 3.53
C MET A 2 10.52 -19.21 4.56
N ASP A 3 10.97 -17.99 4.26
CA ASP A 3 10.68 -16.79 5.04
C ASP A 3 9.18 -16.49 4.94
N SER A 4 8.46 -16.84 6.01
CA SER A 4 7.05 -16.53 6.22
C SER A 4 6.89 -15.04 6.52
N ASP A 5 6.79 -14.21 5.48
CA ASP A 5 6.42 -12.79 5.56
C ASP A 5 4.88 -12.60 5.71
N LEU A 6 4.27 -13.51 6.49
CA LEU A 6 2.85 -13.61 6.81
C LEU A 6 2.66 -13.16 8.27
N GLY A 7 2.51 -11.86 8.50
CA GLY A 7 2.29 -11.37 9.88
C GLY A 7 1.37 -10.16 10.03
N ALA A 8 0.86 -9.56 8.94
CA ALA A 8 -0.01 -8.37 9.07
C ALA A 8 -1.45 -8.59 8.61
N THR A 9 -1.71 -9.46 7.63
CA THR A 9 -3.08 -9.71 7.11
C THR A 9 -3.59 -11.09 7.46
N GLU A 10 -2.92 -11.77 8.40
CA GLU A 10 -3.33 -13.09 8.85
C GLU A 10 -4.74 -13.03 9.46
N GLY A 11 -5.58 -14.00 9.08
CA GLY A 11 -6.99 -14.06 9.47
C GLY A 11 -7.89 -13.02 8.82
N CYS A 12 -7.43 -12.20 7.85
CA CYS A 12 -8.33 -11.23 7.21
C CYS A 12 -9.41 -11.90 6.35
N SER A 13 -9.13 -13.09 5.80
CA SER A 13 -10.14 -13.90 5.12
C SER A 13 -11.16 -14.47 6.10
N GLU A 14 -10.73 -14.91 7.28
CA GLU A 14 -11.63 -15.40 8.33
C GLU A 14 -12.53 -14.27 8.84
N ARG A 15 -11.95 -13.09 9.11
CA ARG A 15 -12.71 -11.89 9.50
C ARG A 15 -13.70 -11.48 8.42
N LEU A 16 -13.32 -11.52 7.14
CA LEU A 16 -14.28 -11.26 6.05
C LEU A 16 -15.42 -12.27 6.09
N ASN A 17 -15.13 -13.56 6.22
CA ASN A 17 -16.16 -14.59 6.27
C ASN A 17 -17.10 -14.41 7.47
N TYR A 18 -16.57 -14.04 8.64
CA TYR A 18 -17.35 -13.68 9.80
C TYR A 18 -18.31 -12.50 9.52
N LEU A 19 -17.83 -11.43 8.88
CA LEU A 19 -18.69 -10.31 8.50
C LEU A 19 -19.78 -10.70 7.50
N LEU A 20 -19.49 -11.66 6.62
CA LEU A 20 -20.47 -12.20 5.70
C LEU A 20 -21.52 -13.05 6.42
N ASP A 21 -21.14 -13.81 7.44
CA ASP A 21 -22.06 -14.56 8.29
C ASP A 21 -23.02 -13.60 9.03
N GLU A 22 -22.49 -12.55 9.67
CA GLU A 22 -23.29 -11.52 10.34
C GLU A 22 -24.22 -10.77 9.35
N ALA A 23 -23.77 -10.57 8.11
CA ALA A 23 -24.57 -9.94 7.05
C ALA A 23 -25.57 -10.91 6.37
N GLY A 24 -25.66 -12.16 6.81
CA GLY A 24 -26.62 -13.16 6.32
C GLY A 24 -26.31 -13.72 4.93
N PHE A 25 -25.04 -13.72 4.52
CA PHE A 25 -24.63 -14.38 3.27
C PHE A 25 -24.76 -15.90 3.37
N PRO A 26 -24.87 -16.61 2.23
CA PRO A 26 -24.85 -18.06 2.21
C PRO A 26 -23.59 -18.63 2.88
N PRO A 27 -23.66 -19.84 3.46
CA PRO A 27 -22.49 -20.51 4.02
C PRO A 27 -21.43 -20.82 2.95
N GLU A 28 -20.20 -21.06 3.40
CA GLU A 28 -19.13 -21.50 2.51
C GLU A 28 -19.53 -22.77 1.75
N GLY A 29 -19.22 -22.84 0.45
CA GLY A 29 -19.63 -23.94 -0.42
C GLY A 29 -21.09 -23.85 -0.93
N ALA A 30 -21.93 -23.01 -0.34
CA ALA A 30 -23.34 -22.83 -0.76
C ALA A 30 -23.57 -21.60 -1.66
N GLY A 31 -22.55 -21.15 -2.38
CA GLY A 31 -22.65 -20.01 -3.30
C GLY A 31 -22.22 -18.66 -2.75
N ARG A 32 -21.65 -18.61 -1.53
CA ARG A 32 -21.09 -17.38 -0.90
C ARG A 32 -20.28 -16.52 -1.88
N SER A 33 -19.32 -17.11 -2.57
CA SER A 33 -18.44 -16.39 -3.50
C SER A 33 -19.19 -15.80 -4.70
N ALA A 34 -20.23 -16.49 -5.19
CA ALA A 34 -21.04 -15.98 -6.30
C ALA A 34 -21.90 -14.80 -5.85
N GLU A 35 -22.47 -14.88 -4.65
CA GLU A 35 -23.24 -13.79 -4.07
C GLU A 35 -22.37 -12.58 -3.74
N PHE A 36 -21.21 -12.79 -3.13
CA PHE A 36 -20.23 -11.73 -2.87
C PHE A 36 -19.82 -11.02 -4.16
N SER A 37 -19.42 -11.78 -5.17
CA SER A 37 -19.04 -11.26 -6.49
C SER A 37 -20.16 -10.42 -7.10
N ARG A 38 -21.40 -10.91 -7.06
CA ARG A 38 -22.59 -10.21 -7.57
C ARG A 38 -22.90 -8.93 -6.80
N ARG A 39 -22.85 -8.97 -5.46
CA ARG A 39 -23.26 -7.86 -4.59
C ARG A 39 -22.26 -6.71 -4.63
N PHE A 40 -20.96 -7.02 -4.69
CA PHE A 40 -19.91 -6.00 -4.66
C PHE A 40 -19.32 -5.69 -6.04
N GLY A 41 -19.72 -6.41 -7.10
CA GLY A 41 -19.20 -6.20 -8.45
C GLY A 41 -17.75 -6.67 -8.61
N VAL A 42 -17.31 -7.62 -7.79
CA VAL A 42 -15.91 -8.07 -7.72
C VAL A 42 -15.72 -9.28 -8.63
N SER A 43 -14.58 -9.38 -9.31
CA SER A 43 -14.27 -10.56 -10.13
C SER A 43 -14.17 -11.84 -9.29
N LYS A 44 -14.56 -12.99 -9.85
CA LYS A 44 -14.48 -14.29 -9.16
C LYS A 44 -13.07 -14.58 -8.62
N ALA A 45 -12.03 -14.22 -9.37
CA ALA A 45 -10.64 -14.43 -8.97
C ALA A 45 -10.28 -13.61 -7.71
N ASN A 46 -10.69 -12.35 -7.64
CA ASN A 46 -10.46 -11.51 -6.45
C ASN A 46 -11.30 -12.00 -5.27
N THR A 47 -12.57 -12.36 -5.51
CA THR A 47 -13.43 -12.92 -4.46
C THR A 47 -12.81 -14.17 -3.83
N THR A 48 -12.32 -15.11 -4.64
CA THR A 48 -11.63 -16.30 -4.12
C THR A 48 -10.42 -15.91 -3.29
N ARG A 49 -9.56 -15.01 -3.78
CA ARG A 49 -8.36 -14.58 -3.04
C ARG A 49 -8.70 -13.97 -1.69
N TRP A 50 -9.71 -13.11 -1.63
CA TRP A 50 -10.06 -12.42 -0.38
C TRP A 50 -10.76 -13.32 0.62
N LEU A 51 -11.54 -14.30 0.16
CA LEU A 51 -12.24 -15.23 1.03
C LEU A 51 -11.38 -16.40 1.52
N SER A 52 -10.27 -16.73 0.87
CA SER A 52 -9.50 -17.93 1.22
C SER A 52 -7.98 -17.79 1.33
N GLN A 53 -7.37 -16.67 0.94
CA GLN A 53 -5.91 -16.56 0.82
C GLN A 53 -5.28 -15.51 1.74
N ASN A 54 -6.02 -14.92 2.67
CA ASN A 54 -5.57 -13.82 3.54
C ASN A 54 -4.95 -12.64 2.74
N ILE A 55 -5.53 -12.37 1.57
CA ILE A 55 -5.18 -11.26 0.68
C ILE A 55 -6.27 -10.19 0.77
N LEU A 56 -5.85 -8.93 0.91
CA LEU A 56 -6.77 -7.78 0.90
C LEU A 56 -6.96 -7.20 -0.52
N PRO A 57 -8.04 -6.43 -0.73
CA PRO A 57 -8.13 -5.54 -1.89
C PRO A 57 -6.90 -4.63 -1.99
N ARG A 58 -6.46 -4.34 -3.22
CA ARG A 58 -5.36 -3.40 -3.45
C ARG A 58 -5.82 -1.96 -3.33
N ASP A 59 -7.08 -1.70 -3.68
CA ASP A 59 -7.71 -0.39 -3.56
C ASP A 59 -8.35 -0.26 -2.18
N LEU A 60 -7.87 0.70 -1.39
CA LEU A 60 -8.42 0.99 -0.06
C LEU A 60 -9.89 1.43 -0.14
N ARG A 61 -10.29 2.14 -1.20
CA ARG A 61 -11.68 2.58 -1.37
C ARG A 61 -12.63 1.40 -1.57
N GLU A 62 -12.16 0.36 -2.25
CA GLU A 62 -12.90 -0.88 -2.43
C GLU A 62 -13.05 -1.63 -1.11
N MET A 63 -11.97 -1.66 -0.31
CA MET A 63 -11.98 -2.25 1.03
C MET A 63 -12.95 -1.52 1.97
N ASP A 64 -12.90 -0.18 2.01
CA ASP A 64 -13.79 0.66 2.82
C ASP A 64 -15.25 0.46 2.44
N LYS A 65 -15.55 0.49 1.14
CA LYS A 65 -16.92 0.29 0.63
C LYS A 65 -17.51 -1.05 1.03
N ILE A 66 -16.71 -2.12 0.97
CA ILE A 66 -17.15 -3.46 1.35
C ILE A 66 -17.34 -3.54 2.87
N ALA A 67 -16.39 -3.05 3.65
CA ALA A 67 -16.47 -3.05 5.11
C ALA A 67 -17.70 -2.27 5.61
N GLU A 68 -17.93 -1.08 5.08
CA GLU A 68 -19.08 -0.24 5.41
C GLU A 68 -20.41 -0.93 5.07
N ALA A 69 -20.50 -1.55 3.88
CA ALA A 69 -21.68 -2.29 3.46
C ALA A 69 -21.96 -3.56 4.30
N LEU A 70 -20.94 -4.07 5.01
CA LEU A 70 -21.05 -5.16 5.97
C LEU A 70 -21.16 -4.65 7.42
N GLY A 71 -21.28 -3.34 7.64
CA GLY A 71 -21.42 -2.75 8.97
C GLY A 71 -20.15 -2.80 9.82
N SER A 72 -18.97 -2.87 9.20
CA SER A 72 -17.68 -3.00 9.87
C SER A 72 -16.70 -1.88 9.48
N ASP A 73 -15.56 -1.87 10.16
CA ASP A 73 -14.44 -1.01 9.86
C ASP A 73 -13.38 -1.76 9.03
N ALA A 74 -12.82 -1.09 8.02
CA ALA A 74 -11.83 -1.70 7.14
C ALA A 74 -10.54 -2.09 7.87
N MET A 75 -10.15 -1.36 8.91
CA MET A 75 -8.99 -1.70 9.74
C MET A 75 -9.27 -2.91 10.64
N TRP A 76 -10.50 -3.05 11.14
CA TRP A 76 -10.88 -4.26 11.88
C TRP A 76 -10.84 -5.49 10.97
N TRP A 77 -11.43 -5.40 9.77
CA TRP A 77 -11.37 -6.48 8.80
C TRP A 77 -9.91 -6.81 8.43
N ALA A 78 -9.10 -5.81 8.09
CA ALA A 78 -7.74 -6.03 7.64
C ALA A 78 -6.81 -6.57 8.76
N TYR A 79 -6.95 -6.05 9.98
CA TYR A 79 -5.91 -6.13 11.01
C TYR A 79 -6.43 -6.49 12.41
N ALA A 80 -7.73 -6.70 12.60
CA ALA A 80 -8.36 -6.90 13.91
C ALA A 80 -8.16 -5.72 14.89
N ILE A 81 -8.00 -4.50 14.36
CA ILE A 81 -7.89 -3.26 15.13
C ILE A 81 -9.27 -2.65 15.30
N ASP A 82 -9.71 -2.42 16.54
CA ASP A 82 -10.91 -1.63 16.82
C ASP A 82 -10.58 -0.13 16.69
N ARG A 83 -11.56 0.70 16.34
CA ARG A 83 -11.42 2.17 16.28
C ARG A 83 -10.98 2.79 17.62
N ASN A 84 -11.19 2.07 18.72
CA ASN A 84 -10.78 2.47 20.06
C ASN A 84 -9.43 1.85 20.50
N THR A 85 -8.81 1.00 19.68
CA THR A 85 -7.52 0.40 20.00
C THR A 85 -6.44 1.49 19.99
N PRO A 86 -5.68 1.67 21.09
CA PRO A 86 -4.54 2.57 21.11
C PRO A 86 -3.56 2.23 19.99
N ALA A 87 -3.01 3.24 19.31
CA ALA A 87 -2.08 3.04 18.19
C ALA A 87 -0.85 2.17 18.53
N ALA A 88 -0.54 2.00 19.82
CA ALA A 88 0.53 1.14 20.33
C ALA A 88 0.21 -0.37 20.28
N ASP A 89 -1.07 -0.75 20.33
CA ASP A 89 -1.54 -2.15 20.37
C ASP A 89 -2.01 -2.66 18.99
N ALA A 90 -2.08 -1.77 18.00
CA ALA A 90 -2.38 -2.11 16.63
C ALA A 90 -1.22 -2.90 15.99
N PRO A 91 -1.45 -4.06 15.34
CA PRO A 91 -0.43 -4.70 14.53
C PRO A 91 0.12 -3.69 13.52
N PRO A 92 1.46 -3.62 13.34
CA PRO A 92 2.06 -2.63 12.48
C PRO A 92 1.45 -2.81 11.09
N PRO A 93 0.85 -1.77 10.51
CA PRO A 93 0.35 -1.85 9.16
C PRO A 93 1.48 -2.38 8.28
N LYS A 94 1.18 -3.31 7.37
CA LYS A 94 2.14 -3.72 6.31
C LYS A 94 2.65 -2.50 5.52
N THR A 95 1.98 -1.36 5.71
CA THR A 95 2.25 -0.04 5.20
C THR A 95 3.02 0.90 6.15
N VAL A 96 3.17 0.73 7.46
CA VAL A 96 3.97 1.72 8.24
C VAL A 96 5.46 1.58 7.92
N LYS A 97 6.00 0.36 7.89
CA LYS A 97 7.41 0.17 7.47
C LYS A 97 7.63 0.56 6.00
N ASP A 98 6.67 0.22 5.14
CA ASP A 98 6.74 0.54 3.70
C ASP A 98 6.59 2.06 3.45
N PHE A 99 5.73 2.77 4.19
CA PHE A 99 5.59 4.22 4.13
C PHE A 99 6.77 4.95 4.76
N VAL A 100 7.28 4.47 5.90
CA VAL A 100 8.50 5.01 6.51
C VAL A 100 9.68 4.82 5.57
N LEU A 101 9.84 3.64 4.97
CA LEU A 101 10.92 3.38 4.02
C LEU A 101 10.76 4.19 2.72
N ALA A 102 9.54 4.33 2.21
CA ALA A 102 9.26 5.19 1.07
C ALA A 102 9.58 6.65 1.40
N GLY A 103 9.15 7.16 2.56
CA GLY A 103 9.48 8.49 3.05
C GLY A 103 11.00 8.70 3.21
N GLN A 104 11.72 7.71 3.73
CA GLN A 104 13.18 7.74 3.81
C GLN A 104 13.82 7.79 2.42
N CYS A 105 13.33 7.00 1.45
CA CYS A 105 13.82 7.03 0.08
C CYS A 105 13.60 8.39 -0.60
N VAL A 106 12.41 8.99 -0.40
CA VAL A 106 12.10 10.33 -0.91
C VAL A 106 13.00 11.38 -0.27
N ASN A 107 13.14 11.35 1.06
CA ASN A 107 13.96 12.29 1.79
C ASN A 107 15.42 12.25 1.33
N GLU A 108 16.01 11.07 1.14
CA GLU A 108 17.37 10.93 0.63
C GLU A 108 17.55 11.52 -0.78
N VAL A 109 16.55 11.38 -1.66
CA VAL A 109 16.57 12.01 -2.99
C VAL A 109 16.49 13.53 -2.89
N ILE A 110 15.64 14.06 -2.02
CA ILE A 110 15.49 15.51 -1.79
C ILE A 110 16.80 16.08 -1.21
N CYS A 111 17.34 15.48 -0.15
CA CYS A 111 18.60 15.92 0.45
C CYS A 111 19.75 15.87 -0.57
N TYR A 112 19.82 14.82 -1.40
CA TYR A 112 20.84 14.75 -2.44
C TYR A 112 20.71 15.87 -3.48
N LEU A 113 19.48 16.20 -3.89
CA LEU A 113 19.22 17.30 -4.82
C LEU A 113 19.59 18.65 -4.20
N ASP A 114 19.19 18.88 -2.95
CA ASP A 114 19.49 20.10 -2.19
C ASP A 114 21.00 20.32 -2.04
N ASP A 115 21.73 19.26 -1.62
CA ASP A 115 23.19 19.27 -1.50
C ASP A 115 23.88 19.52 -2.86
N THR A 116 23.40 18.88 -3.93
CA THR A 116 24.00 18.99 -5.26
C THR A 116 23.77 20.36 -5.89
N LEU A 117 22.65 20.99 -5.56
CA LEU A 117 22.16 22.20 -6.22
C LEU A 117 22.27 23.43 -5.30
N SER A 118 22.95 23.29 -4.16
CA SER A 118 23.29 24.37 -3.21
C SER A 118 22.07 25.15 -2.68
N GLY A 119 20.92 24.49 -2.52
CA GLY A 119 19.70 25.11 -1.99
C GLY A 119 18.98 26.07 -2.95
N ASP A 120 19.41 26.15 -4.22
CA ASP A 120 18.88 27.09 -5.21
C ASP A 120 17.59 26.63 -5.90
N ILE A 121 16.92 25.60 -5.38
CA ILE A 121 15.73 25.07 -6.05
C ILE A 121 14.51 24.96 -5.16
N ASP A 122 13.60 25.89 -5.43
CA ASP A 122 12.18 25.73 -5.18
C ASP A 122 11.62 24.73 -6.22
N ILE A 123 11.99 23.44 -6.10
CA ILE A 123 11.38 22.43 -6.96
C ILE A 123 9.96 22.23 -6.42
N ASP A 124 8.97 22.67 -7.19
CA ASP A 124 7.60 22.15 -7.09
C ASP A 124 7.61 20.66 -7.51
N LEU A 125 8.02 19.80 -6.58
CA LEU A 125 8.12 18.36 -6.77
C LEU A 125 6.71 17.79 -6.68
N ASP A 126 6.07 17.68 -7.83
CA ASP A 126 4.84 16.91 -7.96
C ASP A 126 5.07 15.47 -7.44
N ASP A 127 4.18 15.03 -6.54
CA ASP A 127 4.14 13.69 -5.96
C ASP A 127 4.25 12.59 -7.03
N GLU A 128 3.73 12.83 -8.24
CA GLU A 128 3.82 11.89 -9.35
C GLU A 128 5.26 11.70 -9.88
N ILE A 129 6.04 12.78 -9.96
CA ILE A 129 7.44 12.76 -10.41
C ILE A 129 8.31 12.01 -9.39
N LEU A 130 8.11 12.31 -8.11
CA LEU A 130 8.82 11.64 -7.02
C LEU A 130 8.49 10.15 -6.99
N THR A 131 7.20 9.79 -6.99
CA THR A 131 6.73 8.40 -6.89
C THR A 131 7.32 7.50 -7.98
N ARG A 132 7.37 7.98 -9.22
CA ARG A 132 7.98 7.22 -10.33
C ARG A 132 9.49 7.09 -10.15
N SER A 133 10.15 8.15 -9.66
CA SER A 133 11.61 8.24 -9.60
C SER A 133 12.24 7.41 -8.48
N TYR A 134 11.60 7.30 -7.31
CA TYR A 134 12.13 6.52 -6.19
C TYR A 134 11.71 5.03 -6.20
N SER A 135 10.83 4.61 -7.12
CA SER A 135 10.30 3.24 -7.17
C SER A 135 11.37 2.13 -7.19
N GLU A 136 12.45 2.32 -7.97
CA GLU A 136 13.61 1.41 -8.00
C GLU A 136 14.43 1.45 -6.72
N LEU A 137 14.63 2.65 -6.15
CA LEU A 137 15.33 2.87 -4.89
C LEU A 137 14.61 2.17 -3.74
N TYR A 138 13.27 2.30 -3.68
CA TYR A 138 12.44 1.64 -2.70
C TYR A 138 12.45 0.11 -2.84
N ALA A 139 12.36 -0.41 -4.06
CA ALA A 139 12.44 -1.85 -4.31
C ALA A 139 13.78 -2.45 -3.89
N ASP A 140 14.88 -1.73 -4.10
CA ASP A 140 16.21 -2.12 -3.64
C ASP A 140 16.33 -2.04 -2.11
N ALA A 141 15.91 -0.94 -1.50
CA ALA A 141 15.95 -0.76 -0.06
C ALA A 141 15.11 -1.83 0.67
N LYS A 142 13.97 -2.22 0.10
CA LYS A 142 13.13 -3.32 0.62
C LYS A 142 13.86 -4.67 0.60
N LYS A 143 14.63 -4.96 -0.45
CA LYS A 143 15.47 -6.18 -0.55
C LYS A 143 16.66 -6.13 0.40
N ASN A 144 17.18 -4.93 0.66
CA ASN A 144 18.40 -4.69 1.45
C ASN A 144 18.12 -4.33 2.92
N LYS A 145 16.98 -4.79 3.48
CA LYS A 145 16.60 -4.59 4.89
C LYS A 145 16.57 -3.11 5.32
N GLY A 146 16.13 -2.23 4.43
CA GLY A 146 16.02 -0.79 4.65
C GLY A 146 17.30 0.01 4.40
N LYS A 147 18.38 -0.62 3.92
CA LYS A 147 19.58 0.13 3.53
C LYS A 147 19.35 0.85 2.20
N ILE A 148 19.54 2.17 2.22
CA ILE A 148 19.38 3.04 1.04
C ILE A 148 20.73 3.17 0.33
N SER A 149 20.75 2.82 -0.96
CA SER A 149 21.95 2.91 -1.79
C SER A 149 22.17 4.34 -2.30
N LYS A 150 23.33 4.93 -1.98
CA LYS A 150 23.72 6.27 -2.48
C LYS A 150 23.76 6.35 -4.01
N GLU A 151 24.16 5.28 -4.68
CA GLU A 151 24.19 5.23 -6.14
C GLU A 151 22.77 5.31 -6.73
N LEU A 152 21.82 4.60 -6.11
CA LEU A 152 20.43 4.63 -6.54
C LEU A 152 19.74 5.95 -6.20
N VAL A 153 20.11 6.59 -5.08
CA VAL A 153 19.68 7.95 -4.74
C VAL A 153 20.12 8.93 -5.83
N ALA A 154 21.40 8.92 -6.22
CA ALA A 154 21.90 9.78 -7.29
C ALA A 154 21.18 9.53 -8.64
N ARG A 155 20.93 8.25 -8.98
CA ARG A 155 20.17 7.91 -10.19
C ARG A 155 18.71 8.39 -10.14
N ALA A 156 18.05 8.26 -8.99
CA ALA A 156 16.69 8.75 -8.79
C ALA A 156 16.64 10.28 -8.89
N ALA A 157 17.60 10.98 -8.29
CA ALA A 157 17.75 12.44 -8.40
C ALA A 157 17.92 12.90 -9.86
N VAL A 158 18.77 12.24 -10.64
CA VAL A 158 18.93 12.54 -12.08
C VAL A 158 17.61 12.36 -12.85
N ARG A 159 16.82 11.33 -12.53
CA ARG A 159 15.51 11.12 -13.17
C ARG A 159 14.51 12.22 -12.84
N VAL A 160 14.49 12.67 -11.58
CA VAL A 160 13.68 13.81 -11.14
C VAL A 160 14.04 15.05 -11.96
N LEU A 161 15.33 15.38 -12.09
CA LEU A 161 15.80 16.52 -12.88
C LEU A 161 15.43 16.43 -14.36
N ILE A 162 15.56 15.24 -14.97
CA ILE A 162 15.16 15.01 -16.37
C ILE A 162 13.65 15.26 -16.55
N GLU A 163 12.83 14.78 -15.62
CA GLU A 163 11.37 14.90 -15.74
C GLU A 163 10.90 16.34 -15.52
N ILE A 164 11.51 17.06 -14.57
CA ILE A 164 11.31 18.51 -14.40
C ILE A 164 11.64 19.23 -15.71
N HIS A 165 12.82 18.98 -16.29
CA HIS A 165 13.24 19.63 -17.53
C HIS A 165 12.27 19.34 -18.70
N ARG A 166 11.77 18.11 -18.81
CA ARG A 166 10.77 17.73 -19.83
C ARG A 166 9.45 18.47 -19.68
N ARG A 167 8.97 18.67 -18.44
CA ARG A 167 7.73 19.42 -18.19
C ARG A 167 7.89 20.90 -18.48
N SER A 168 9.02 21.49 -18.10
CA SER A 168 9.35 22.89 -18.44
C SER A 168 9.45 23.10 -19.95
N SER A 169 9.99 22.12 -20.70
CA SER A 169 10.12 22.20 -22.16
C SER A 169 8.81 21.96 -22.94
N ARG A 170 7.78 21.41 -22.29
CA ARG A 170 6.45 21.18 -22.88
C ARG A 170 5.45 22.32 -22.63
N SER A 171 5.80 23.25 -21.74
CA SER A 171 4.96 24.40 -21.38
C SER A 171 5.28 25.66 -22.21
N TYR A 172 6.15 25.54 -23.22
CA TYR A 172 6.49 26.56 -24.21
C TYR A 172 6.01 26.14 -25.60
#